data_AF-H9C554-F1
#
_entry.id   AF-H9C554-F1
#
_cell.length_a   1.000
_cell.length_b   1.000
_cell.length_c   1.000
_cell.angle_alpha   90.00
_cell.angle_beta   90.00
_cell.angle_gamma   90.00
#
_symmetry.space_group_name_H-M   'P 1'
#
loop_
_entity.id
_entity.type
_entity.pdbx_description
1 polymer ?
#
loop_
_entity_poly.entity_id
_entity_poly.type
_entity_poly.pdbx_seq_one_letter_code
_entity_poly.pdbx_strand_id
1 'polypeptide(L)' 'CKTCHWGKDHRDWEAYDISIHGVVYQVNKTDPSNFDFSKKLSDADYVGPTCQYCHLRGGHHNVQRLSTVYTSMGMSMADR' A
#
# COMPACT_ATOMS: atom_id res chain seq x y z
N CYS A 1 -6.79 4.79 2.19
CA CYS A 1 -5.92 5.19 1.05
C CYS A 1 -6.73 5.65 -0.15
N LYS A 2 -7.52 4.78 -0.79
CA LYS A 2 -8.18 5.07 -2.08
C LYS A 2 -9.04 6.33 -2.17
N THR A 3 -9.64 6.81 -1.07
CA THR A 3 -10.51 8.00 -1.13
C THR A 3 -9.76 9.30 -1.43
N CYS A 4 -8.43 9.33 -1.22
CA CYS A 4 -7.57 10.49 -1.51
C CYS A 4 -6.43 10.12 -2.48
N HIS A 5 -5.85 8.93 -2.33
CA HIS A 5 -4.75 8.43 -3.16
C HIS A 5 -5.27 7.76 -4.43
N TRP A 6 -5.86 8.55 -5.33
CA TRP A 6 -6.43 8.12 -6.61
C TRP A 6 -6.49 9.31 -7.59
N GLY A 7 -6.87 9.08 -8.85
CA GLY A 7 -7.27 10.15 -9.74
C GLY A 7 -6.17 10.65 -10.69
N LYS A 8 -6.26 11.91 -11.11
CA LYS A 8 -5.56 12.41 -12.32
C LYS A 8 -4.06 12.56 -12.12
N ASP A 9 -3.65 13.07 -10.97
CA ASP A 9 -2.29 13.51 -10.64
C ASP A 9 -1.50 12.47 -9.84
N HIS A 10 -2.16 11.55 -9.15
CA HIS A 10 -1.52 10.44 -8.44
C HIS A 10 -2.42 9.18 -8.41
N ARG A 11 -2.24 8.31 -9.42
CA ARG A 11 -2.98 7.04 -9.60
C ARG A 11 -2.51 5.93 -8.66
N ASP A 12 -2.30 6.26 -7.39
CA ASP A 12 -1.73 5.34 -6.40
C ASP A 12 -2.64 4.10 -6.19
N TRP A 13 -3.94 4.33 -6.00
CA TRP A 13 -4.92 3.26 -5.84
C TRP A 13 -5.07 2.45 -7.12
N GLU A 14 -5.26 3.10 -8.28
CA GLU A 14 -5.48 2.42 -9.54
C GLU A 14 -4.28 1.54 -9.92
N ALA A 15 -3.06 2.04 -9.71
CA ALA A 15 -1.84 1.27 -9.94
C ALA A 15 -1.75 0.05 -9.00
N TYR A 16 -2.11 0.20 -7.73
CA TYR A 16 -2.17 -0.93 -6.80
C TYR A 16 -3.27 -1.93 -7.19
N ASP A 17 -4.50 -1.47 -7.34
CA ASP A 17 -5.73 -2.29 -7.52
C ASP A 17 -5.65 -3.15 -8.78
N ILE A 18 -5.07 -2.62 -9.87
CA ILE A 18 -4.92 -3.37 -11.12
C ILE A 18 -3.61 -4.17 -11.21
N SER A 19 -2.67 -3.98 -10.28
CA SER A 19 -1.47 -4.81 -10.21
C SER A 19 -1.78 -6.22 -9.71
N ILE A 20 -0.82 -7.13 -9.81
CA ILE A 20 -0.94 -8.48 -9.22
C ILE A 20 -1.22 -8.40 -7.71
N HIS A 21 -0.61 -7.45 -6.98
CA HIS A 21 -0.90 -7.26 -5.56
C HIS A 21 -2.37 -6.89 -5.32
N GLY A 22 -2.92 -5.99 -6.12
CA GLY A 22 -4.33 -5.58 -6.04
C GLY A 22 -5.29 -6.70 -6.40
N VAL A 23 -4.98 -7.49 -7.43
CA VAL A 23 -5.78 -8.67 -7.80
C VAL A 23 -5.80 -9.70 -6.68
N VAL A 24 -4.63 -10.03 -6.10
CA VAL A 24 -4.54 -10.94 -4.94
C VAL A 24 -5.38 -10.42 -3.77
N TYR A 25 -5.30 -9.12 -3.47
CA TYR A 25 -6.12 -8.50 -2.44
C TYR A 25 -7.61 -8.60 -2.76
N GLN A 26 -8.05 -8.19 -3.95
CA GLN A 26 -9.46 -8.15 -4.32
C GLN A 26 -10.13 -9.53 -4.26
N VAL A 27 -9.41 -10.58 -4.68
CA VAL A 27 -9.92 -11.97 -4.69
C VAL A 27 -9.95 -12.58 -3.29
N ASN A 28 -8.97 -12.27 -2.43
CA ASN A 28 -8.79 -13.00 -1.17
C ASN A 28 -9.15 -12.21 0.10
N LYS A 29 -9.37 -10.89 0.02
CA LYS A 29 -9.56 -10.02 1.21
C LYS A 29 -10.73 -10.40 2.13
N THR A 30 -11.68 -11.21 1.67
CA THR A 30 -12.81 -11.66 2.50
C THR A 30 -12.54 -12.98 3.23
N ASP A 31 -11.42 -13.64 2.93
CA ASP A 31 -11.01 -14.90 3.55
C ASP A 31 -9.97 -14.63 4.64
N PRO A 32 -10.29 -14.83 5.93
CA PRO A 32 -9.36 -14.60 7.03
C PRO A 32 -8.11 -15.49 7.00
N SER A 33 -8.14 -16.63 6.30
CA SER A 33 -6.95 -17.47 6.15
C SER A 33 -5.89 -16.81 5.25
N ASN A 34 -6.32 -15.90 4.37
CA ASN A 34 -5.46 -15.12 3.49
C ASN A 34 -5.20 -13.70 4.02
N PHE A 35 -6.23 -13.09 4.63
CA PHE A 35 -6.20 -11.73 5.16
C PHE A 35 -6.95 -11.63 6.50
N ASP A 36 -6.28 -11.90 7.60
CA ASP A 36 -6.80 -11.67 8.95
C ASP A 36 -6.56 -10.23 9.42
N PHE A 37 -7.52 -9.33 9.14
CA PHE A 37 -7.42 -7.93 9.51
C PHE A 37 -7.56 -7.65 11.02
N SER A 38 -7.76 -8.66 11.86
CA SER A 38 -7.72 -8.50 13.31
C SER A 38 -6.28 -8.38 13.86
N LYS A 39 -5.29 -8.87 13.09
CA LYS A 39 -3.87 -8.82 13.46
C LYS A 39 -3.32 -7.39 13.39
N LYS A 40 -2.39 -7.08 14.28
CA LYS A 40 -1.56 -5.87 14.17
C LYS A 40 -0.66 -5.98 12.95
N LEU A 41 -0.26 -4.84 12.38
CA LEU A 41 0.67 -4.81 11.24
C LEU A 41 2.07 -5.35 11.54
N SER A 42 2.47 -5.43 12.82
CA SER A 42 3.70 -6.13 13.24
C SER A 42 3.61 -7.64 13.06
N ASP A 43 2.38 -8.18 13.11
CA ASP A 43 2.10 -9.62 13.14
C ASP A 43 1.37 -10.06 11.84
N ALA A 44 1.21 -9.14 10.89
CA ALA A 44 0.51 -9.38 9.63
C ALA A 44 1.31 -10.33 8.73
N ASP A 45 0.67 -11.39 8.28
CA ASP A 45 1.21 -12.50 7.51
C ASP A 45 0.37 -12.77 6.24
N TYR A 46 -0.18 -11.71 5.66
CA TYR A 46 -1.07 -11.78 4.50
C TYR A 46 -0.41 -12.40 3.27
N VAL A 47 -1.19 -13.09 2.44
CA VAL A 47 -0.74 -13.68 1.16
C VAL A 47 -0.32 -12.62 0.13
N GLY A 48 -0.78 -11.37 0.27
CA GLY A 48 -0.37 -10.23 -0.55
C GLY A 48 -0.30 -8.94 0.28
N PRO A 49 0.45 -7.92 -0.17
CA PRO A 49 0.60 -6.69 0.58
C PRO A 49 -0.65 -5.81 0.49
N THR A 50 -0.88 -5.00 1.53
CA THR A 50 -1.81 -3.86 1.50
C THR A 50 -1.02 -2.55 1.53
N CYS A 51 -1.69 -1.42 1.31
CA CYS A 51 -1.05 -0.11 1.43
C CYS A 51 -0.39 0.07 2.81
N GLN A 52 -1.06 -0.35 3.87
CA GLN A 52 -0.58 -0.26 5.24
C GLN A 52 0.59 -1.20 5.50
N TYR A 53 0.60 -2.38 4.87
CA TYR A 53 1.70 -3.33 4.98
C TYR A 53 3.03 -2.70 4.55
N CYS A 54 3.02 -1.99 3.41
CA CYS A 54 4.22 -1.34 2.88
C CYS A 54 4.51 0.01 3.51
N HIS A 55 3.52 0.91 3.61
CA HIS A 55 3.76 2.31 3.99
C HIS A 55 3.65 2.58 5.51
N LEU A 56 2.96 1.71 6.25
CA LEU A 56 2.84 1.78 7.71
C LEU A 56 3.52 0.55 8.35
N ARG A 57 4.68 0.15 7.83
CA ARG A 57 5.38 -1.07 8.23
C ARG A 57 5.52 -1.17 9.74
N GLY A 58 5.10 -2.32 10.29
CA GLY A 58 5.09 -2.57 11.74
C GLY A 58 4.12 -1.70 12.55
N GLY A 59 3.18 -1.00 11.89
CA GLY A 59 2.22 -0.09 12.54
C GLY A 59 2.74 1.34 12.74
N HIS A 60 3.84 1.72 12.08
CA HIS A 60 4.39 3.08 12.21
C HIS A 60 3.51 4.11 11.50
N HIS A 61 3.19 5.22 12.18
CA HIS A 61 2.22 6.22 11.67
C HIS A 61 2.83 7.33 10.80
N ASN A 62 4.16 7.47 10.75
CA ASN A 62 4.79 8.23 9.66
C ASN A 62 4.76 7.40 8.37
N VAL A 63 3.74 7.64 7.53
CA VAL A 63 3.51 6.95 6.25
C VAL A 63 4.63 7.20 5.21
N GLN A 64 5.40 8.29 5.38
CA GLN A 64 6.52 8.65 4.52
C GLN A 64 7.85 8.04 4.98
N ARG A 65 7.87 7.33 6.11
CA ARG A 65 9.11 6.83 6.73
C ARG A 65 10.00 6.02 5.78
N LEU A 66 9.39 5.31 4.83
CA LEU A 66 10.08 4.46 3.86
C LEU A 66 10.27 5.11 2.50
N SER A 67 9.88 6.37 2.32
CA SER A 67 10.16 7.12 1.09
C SER A 67 11.67 7.37 0.98
N THR A 68 12.25 7.12 -0.20
CA THR A 68 13.67 7.42 -0.48
C THR A 68 13.95 8.93 -0.44
N VAL A 69 13.10 9.72 -1.11
CA VAL A 69 13.17 11.19 -1.16
C VAL A 69 11.83 11.75 -1.63
N TYR A 70 11.50 12.98 -1.24
CA TYR A 70 10.36 13.71 -1.78
C TYR A 70 10.66 14.27 -3.19
N THR A 71 9.86 13.88 -4.19
CA THR A 71 10.04 14.25 -5.61
C THR A 71 8.88 15.05 -6.19
N SER A 72 8.14 15.79 -5.35
CA SER A 72 6.99 16.59 -5.77
C SER A 72 5.98 15.77 -6.59
N MET A 73 5.43 14.71 -5.99
CA MET A 73 4.50 13.78 -6.64
C MET A 73 5.08 13.09 -7.90
N GLY A 74 6.39 12.86 -7.92
CA GLY A 74 7.08 12.27 -9.07
C GLY A 74 7.29 13.22 -10.25
N MET A 75 6.95 14.51 -10.13
CA MET A 75 7.23 15.50 -11.16
C MET A 75 8.72 15.86 -11.26
N SER A 76 9.44 15.76 -10.14
CA SER A 76 10.89 15.94 -10.11
C SER A 76 11.59 14.60 -10.25
N MET A 77 12.62 14.54 -11.09
CA MET A 77 13.45 13.35 -11.24
C MET A 77 14.51 13.28 -10.13
N ALA A 78 14.71 12.10 -9.57
CA ALA A 78 15.81 11.81 -8.67
C ALA A 78 16.36 10.42 -9.02
N ASP A 79 17.64 10.36 -9.35
CA ASP A 79 18.40 9.12 -9.50
C ASP A 79 19.41 9.09 -8.35
N ARG A 80 19.33 8.07 -7.51
CA ARG A 80 19.99 8.00 -6.20
C ARG A 80 20.70 6.68 -6.03
#